data_AF-A0A552HRL9-F1
#
_entry.id   AF-A0A552HRL9-F1
#
_cell.length_a   1.000
_cell.length_b   1.000
_cell.length_c   1.000
_cell.angle_alpha   90.00
_cell.angle_beta   90.00
_cell.angle_gamma   90.00
#
_symmetry.space_group_name_H-M   'P 1'
#
loop_
_entity.id
_entity.type
_entity.pdbx_description
1 polymer ?
#
loop_
_entity_poly.entity_id
_entity_poly.type
_entity_poly.pdbx_seq_one_letter_code
_entity_poly.pdbx_strand_id
1 'polypeptide(L)'
;MDISKTCFICCLLSQLLGNAAASLAVTKLDFDTGQPLRNQVIKSGKIKVQVSYQPIELNEKIDDNSDINNVSYQIFYNEQLYQQNSEYSAFGSGYVELRDLDNNGIDEIIVSTYSGGAHCCTSLVIYTWQKDKFIREETGFLDGSGGSFEDLDGDNNYEFVTVDNAFLYAFSSYAASFPPSKIYTFQQGKLADVTRKYPQELRKTLAAMLKAFQLAKKEKAEVNGILAGYVAQKILLGEYQEAWQFLLANYDKNSDWGLDIHGENTVIGKYPDFPTALRAFLLKNGY
;
A
#
# COMPACT_ATOMS: atom_id res chain seq x y z
N MET A 1 -4.25 12.27 -88.14
CA MET A 1 -2.91 12.77 -88.50
C MET A 1 -2.78 14.16 -87.89
N ASP A 2 -1.58 14.45 -87.38
CA ASP A 2 -1.12 15.62 -86.60
C ASP A 2 -1.46 15.62 -85.09
N ILE A 3 -0.48 15.29 -84.21
CA ILE A 3 0.64 16.12 -83.63
C ILE A 3 0.07 16.96 -82.46
N SER A 4 0.58 17.07 -81.23
CA SER A 4 1.89 16.85 -80.60
C SER A 4 1.76 16.86 -79.06
N LYS A 5 2.64 16.09 -78.39
CA LYS A 5 3.38 16.34 -77.13
C LYS A 5 2.91 17.48 -76.21
N THR A 6 2.93 17.26 -74.88
CA THR A 6 4.07 17.60 -74.00
C THR A 6 3.78 17.19 -72.54
N CYS A 7 4.83 16.68 -71.90
CA CYS A 7 4.98 16.26 -70.52
C CYS A 7 4.85 17.43 -69.52
N PHE A 8 4.18 17.26 -68.38
CA PHE A 8 4.48 18.02 -67.17
C PHE A 8 4.16 17.18 -65.92
N ILE A 9 5.25 16.80 -65.23
CA ILE A 9 5.24 16.24 -63.88
C ILE A 9 4.93 17.41 -62.92
N CYS A 10 3.79 17.33 -62.23
CA CYS A 10 3.46 18.28 -61.17
C CYS A 10 3.78 17.62 -59.82
N CYS A 11 4.88 18.06 -59.20
CA CYS A 11 5.15 17.85 -57.78
C CYS A 11 4.08 18.59 -56.97
N LEU A 12 3.18 17.86 -56.30
CA LEU A 12 2.40 18.44 -55.22
C LEU A 12 3.20 18.35 -53.92
N LEU A 13 3.60 19.54 -53.44
CA LEU A 13 3.91 19.78 -52.05
C LEU A 13 2.66 19.49 -51.21
N SER A 14 2.73 18.45 -50.38
CA SER A 14 1.78 18.25 -49.29
C SER A 14 2.51 18.47 -47.96
N GLN A 15 2.00 19.45 -47.24
CA GLN A 15 2.53 20.03 -46.02
C GLN A 15 2.79 18.99 -44.93
N LEU A 16 3.97 19.08 -44.30
CA LEU A 16 4.30 18.45 -43.03
C LEU A 16 3.41 19.05 -41.93
N LEU A 17 2.25 18.43 -41.68
CA LEU A 17 1.57 18.56 -40.40
C LEU A 17 2.34 17.66 -39.41
N GLY A 18 3.16 18.31 -38.59
CA GLY A 18 3.75 17.67 -37.42
C GLY A 18 2.65 17.24 -36.47
N ASN A 19 2.29 15.97 -36.52
CA ASN A 19 1.56 15.33 -35.44
C ASN A 19 2.50 15.19 -34.25
N ALA A 20 2.61 16.25 -33.44
CA ALA A 20 2.97 16.08 -32.04
C ALA A 20 1.79 15.36 -31.39
N ALA A 21 1.78 14.04 -31.47
CA ALA A 21 0.97 13.23 -30.57
C ALA A 21 1.43 13.63 -29.16
N ALA A 22 0.55 14.30 -28.41
CA ALA A 22 0.73 14.44 -26.98
C ALA A 22 0.85 13.01 -26.45
N SER A 23 2.07 12.59 -26.13
CA SER A 23 2.31 11.38 -25.37
C SER A 23 1.46 11.52 -24.12
N LEU A 24 0.52 10.60 -23.90
CA LEU A 24 -0.14 10.49 -22.62
C LEU A 24 0.96 10.45 -21.56
N ALA A 25 0.89 11.37 -20.59
CA ALA A 25 1.84 11.37 -19.50
C ALA A 25 1.63 10.05 -18.75
N VAL A 26 2.63 9.17 -18.81
CA VAL A 26 2.61 7.95 -18.01
C VAL A 26 2.89 8.39 -16.57
N THR A 27 1.89 8.31 -15.72
CA THR A 27 1.97 8.66 -14.30
C THR A 27 2.20 7.44 -13.42
N LYS A 28 2.02 6.22 -13.93
CA LYS A 28 2.29 4.98 -13.20
C LYS A 28 3.13 4.02 -14.04
N LEU A 29 4.12 3.41 -13.40
CA LEU A 29 4.98 2.38 -13.96
C LEU A 29 5.04 1.20 -13.01
N ASP A 30 4.41 0.10 -13.41
CA ASP A 30 4.52 -1.18 -12.72
C ASP A 30 5.78 -1.93 -13.20
N PHE A 31 6.48 -2.57 -12.27
CA PHE A 31 7.61 -3.44 -12.58
C PHE A 31 7.36 -4.92 -12.22
N ASP A 32 6.12 -5.28 -11.90
CA ASP A 32 5.62 -6.64 -11.58
C ASP A 32 5.48 -7.56 -12.81
N THR A 33 6.27 -7.32 -13.85
CA THR A 33 6.22 -8.08 -15.10
C THR A 33 7.27 -9.19 -15.18
N GLY A 34 8.17 -9.24 -14.18
CA GLY A 34 9.36 -10.11 -14.21
C GLY A 34 10.37 -9.75 -15.32
N GLN A 35 10.15 -8.65 -16.05
CA GLN A 35 11.03 -8.18 -17.13
C GLN A 35 11.88 -7.00 -16.65
N PRO A 36 13.14 -6.90 -17.11
CA PRO A 36 13.98 -5.75 -16.79
C PRO A 36 13.43 -4.47 -17.42
N LEU A 37 13.52 -3.38 -16.66
CA LEU A 37 13.22 -2.02 -17.12
C LEU A 37 14.49 -1.18 -17.01
N ARG A 38 14.77 -0.37 -18.03
CA ARG A 38 15.94 0.51 -18.03
C ARG A 38 15.52 1.94 -18.34
N ASN A 39 15.80 2.83 -17.40
CA ASN A 39 15.60 4.28 -17.53
C ASN A 39 14.21 4.65 -18.05
N GLN A 40 13.19 3.91 -17.62
CA GLN A 40 11.80 4.24 -17.93
C GLN A 40 11.42 5.52 -17.19
N VAL A 41 10.66 6.39 -17.85
CA VAL A 41 10.39 7.72 -17.33
C VAL A 41 8.89 7.88 -17.11
N ILE A 42 8.52 8.28 -15.88
CA ILE A 42 7.20 8.82 -15.57
C ILE A 42 7.33 10.32 -15.27
N LYS A 43 6.33 11.10 -15.68
CA LYS A 43 6.34 12.56 -15.52
C LYS A 43 4.94 13.09 -15.22
N SER A 44 4.89 14.10 -14.36
CA SER A 44 3.70 14.91 -14.13
C SER A 44 4.12 16.32 -13.72
N GLY A 45 3.62 17.32 -14.44
CA GLY A 45 4.04 18.71 -14.25
C GLY A 45 5.55 18.88 -14.28
N LYS A 46 6.12 19.34 -13.15
CA LYS A 46 7.57 19.57 -12.98
C LYS A 46 8.33 18.36 -12.49
N ILE A 47 7.64 17.30 -12.07
CA ILE A 47 8.22 16.09 -11.52
C ILE A 47 8.52 15.11 -12.65
N LYS A 48 9.72 14.55 -12.59
CA LYS A 48 10.16 13.45 -13.46
C LYS A 48 10.82 12.40 -12.58
N VAL A 49 10.44 11.14 -12.77
CA VAL A 49 11.12 10.01 -12.14
C VAL A 49 11.63 9.08 -13.23
N GLN A 50 12.91 8.75 -13.17
CA GLN A 50 13.54 7.78 -14.05
C GLN A 50 13.79 6.50 -13.26
N VAL A 51 13.19 5.39 -13.68
CA VAL A 51 13.15 4.11 -12.97
C VAL A 51 13.87 3.03 -13.79
N SER A 52 14.68 2.22 -13.13
CA SER A 52 15.20 0.98 -13.68
C SER A 52 14.97 -0.16 -12.69
N TYR A 53 14.65 -1.33 -13.22
CA TYR A 53 14.43 -2.56 -12.47
C TYR A 53 15.16 -3.71 -13.15
N GLN A 54 15.84 -4.55 -12.37
CA GLN A 54 16.57 -5.72 -12.87
C GLN A 54 16.16 -6.97 -12.08
N PRO A 55 15.46 -7.95 -12.66
CA PRO A 55 15.09 -9.17 -11.95
C PRO A 55 16.30 -9.85 -11.29
N ILE A 56 16.11 -10.30 -10.05
CA ILE A 56 17.09 -11.09 -9.30
C ILE A 56 16.79 -12.56 -9.54
N GLU A 57 17.79 -13.33 -9.94
CA GLU A 57 17.71 -14.79 -9.95
C GLU A 57 18.03 -15.33 -8.54
N LEU A 58 17.01 -15.79 -7.82
CA LEU A 58 17.12 -16.31 -6.44
C LEU A 58 17.86 -17.67 -6.34
N ASN A 59 18.47 -18.12 -7.43
CA ASN A 59 19.14 -19.41 -7.57
C ASN A 59 20.66 -19.32 -7.31
N GLU A 60 21.22 -18.11 -7.38
CA GLU A 60 22.62 -17.87 -7.06
C GLU A 60 22.75 -17.65 -5.55
N LYS A 61 23.80 -18.22 -4.94
CA LYS A 61 24.11 -18.00 -3.52
C LYS A 61 24.34 -16.50 -3.31
N ILE A 62 23.32 -15.80 -2.85
CA ILE A 62 23.43 -14.42 -2.41
C ILE A 62 24.30 -14.45 -1.15
N ASP A 63 25.44 -13.76 -1.19
CA ASP A 63 26.25 -13.52 0.00
C ASP A 63 25.39 -12.70 0.97
N ASP A 64 25.27 -13.14 2.23
CA ASP A 64 24.45 -12.52 3.28
C ASP A 64 24.79 -11.03 3.51
N ASN A 65 25.91 -10.56 2.95
CA ASN A 65 26.45 -9.21 3.05
C ASN A 65 26.29 -8.33 1.79
N SER A 66 25.55 -8.77 0.77
CA SER A 66 25.31 -7.97 -0.44
C SER A 66 23.98 -7.21 -0.37
N ASP A 67 24.05 -5.88 -0.48
CA ASP A 67 22.86 -5.05 -0.72
C ASP A 67 22.31 -5.37 -2.12
N ILE A 68 21.41 -6.35 -2.20
CA ILE A 68 20.79 -6.78 -3.45
C ILE A 68 19.71 -5.81 -3.92
N ASN A 69 20.01 -4.53 -4.11
CA ASN A 69 19.03 -3.60 -4.65
C ASN A 69 18.84 -3.83 -6.15
N ASN A 70 17.60 -4.09 -6.54
CA ASN A 70 17.22 -4.36 -7.93
C ASN A 70 16.25 -3.34 -8.51
N VAL A 71 15.80 -2.37 -7.73
CA VAL A 71 15.10 -1.18 -8.19
C VAL A 71 16.00 0.02 -7.98
N SER A 72 16.12 0.87 -8.98
CA SER A 72 16.79 2.17 -8.87
C SER A 72 15.92 3.25 -9.47
N TYR A 73 15.86 4.40 -8.81
CA TYR A 73 15.08 5.52 -9.29
C TYR A 73 15.75 6.85 -9.00
N GLN A 74 15.64 7.76 -9.95
CA GLN A 74 16.14 9.13 -9.86
C GLN A 74 14.97 10.10 -9.90
N ILE A 75 14.92 10.99 -8.92
CA ILE A 75 13.86 11.99 -8.77
C ILE A 75 14.38 13.34 -9.26
N PHE A 76 13.64 13.96 -10.17
CA PHE A 76 13.93 15.26 -10.75
C PHE A 76 12.77 16.23 -10.52
N TYR A 77 13.11 17.51 -10.37
CA TYR A 77 12.16 18.62 -10.37
C TYR A 77 12.69 19.71 -11.32
N ASN A 78 11.88 20.14 -12.29
CA ASN A 78 12.31 21.06 -13.36
C ASN A 78 13.59 20.59 -14.08
N GLU A 79 13.65 19.30 -14.41
CA GLU A 79 14.79 18.64 -15.08
C GLU A 79 16.11 18.62 -14.27
N GLN A 80 16.16 19.23 -13.08
CA GLN A 80 17.28 19.12 -12.14
C GLN A 80 17.13 17.85 -11.29
N LEU A 81 18.22 17.09 -11.13
CA LEU A 81 18.27 15.90 -10.27
C LEU A 81 18.30 16.32 -8.79
N TYR A 82 17.43 15.72 -7.98
CA TYR A 82 17.37 15.95 -6.53
C TYR A 82 17.75 14.73 -5.71
N GLN A 83 17.34 13.53 -6.14
CA GLN A 83 17.63 12.29 -5.41
C GLN A 83 17.94 11.15 -6.37
N GLN A 84 18.76 10.22 -5.90
CA GLN A 84 19.00 8.93 -6.52
C GLN A 84 18.92 7.88 -5.42
N ASN A 85 18.02 6.92 -5.59
CA ASN A 85 17.70 5.92 -4.60
C ASN A 85 17.79 4.52 -5.22
N SER A 86 18.01 3.52 -4.38
CA SER A 86 17.91 2.12 -4.77
C SER A 86 17.26 1.32 -3.66
N GLU A 87 16.45 0.34 -4.06
CA GLU A 87 15.67 -0.51 -3.16
C GLU A 87 15.65 -1.95 -3.65
N TYR A 88 15.30 -2.86 -2.74
CA TYR A 88 15.03 -4.25 -3.06
C TYR A 88 13.53 -4.47 -3.24
N SER A 89 13.17 -5.21 -4.29
CA SER A 89 11.83 -5.74 -4.53
C SER A 89 11.90 -7.18 -5.00
N ALA A 90 11.39 -8.09 -4.18
CA ALA A 90 11.27 -9.50 -4.46
C ALA A 90 10.29 -9.76 -5.61
N PHE A 91 10.59 -10.78 -6.43
CA PHE A 91 9.74 -11.29 -7.51
C PHE A 91 9.29 -10.26 -8.57
N GLY A 92 9.87 -9.06 -8.55
CA GLY A 92 9.48 -7.95 -9.41
C GLY A 92 8.26 -7.18 -8.93
N SER A 93 7.66 -7.52 -7.80
CA SER A 93 6.42 -6.89 -7.37
C SER A 93 6.68 -5.46 -6.87
N GLY A 94 6.01 -4.48 -7.48
CA GLY A 94 6.11 -3.09 -7.11
C GLY A 94 5.78 -2.12 -8.24
N TYR A 95 5.72 -0.84 -7.91
CA TYR A 95 5.40 0.22 -8.86
C TYR A 95 5.99 1.57 -8.43
N VAL A 96 6.07 2.50 -9.38
CA VAL A 96 6.23 3.93 -9.11
C VAL A 96 5.03 4.66 -9.69
N GLU A 97 4.41 5.52 -8.90
CA GLU A 97 3.22 6.29 -9.28
C GLU A 97 3.38 7.78 -8.93
N LEU A 98 2.85 8.65 -9.79
CA LEU A 98 2.68 10.08 -9.58
C LEU A 98 1.20 10.36 -9.38
N ARG A 99 0.84 10.93 -8.24
CA ARG A 99 -0.54 11.26 -7.89
C ARG A 99 -0.58 12.42 -6.90
N ASP A 100 -1.42 13.42 -7.17
CA ASP A 100 -1.73 14.49 -6.21
C ASP A 100 -2.60 13.92 -5.08
N LEU A 101 -2.03 13.79 -3.87
CA LEU A 101 -2.73 13.17 -2.73
C LEU A 101 -3.48 14.19 -1.87
N ASP A 102 -3.06 15.45 -1.89
CA ASP A 102 -3.61 16.53 -1.05
C ASP A 102 -4.19 17.71 -1.85
N ASN A 103 -4.48 17.45 -3.13
CA ASN A 103 -5.14 18.35 -4.09
C ASN A 103 -4.46 19.73 -4.17
N ASN A 104 -3.12 19.75 -4.10
CA ASN A 104 -2.33 20.99 -4.12
C ASN A 104 -1.82 21.34 -5.55
N GLY A 105 -2.08 20.49 -6.53
CA GLY A 105 -1.65 20.63 -7.92
C GLY A 105 -0.23 20.14 -8.20
N ILE A 106 0.42 19.48 -7.24
CA ILE A 106 1.74 18.85 -7.36
C ILE A 106 1.62 17.40 -6.93
N ASP A 107 1.85 16.49 -7.87
CA ASP A 107 1.84 15.07 -7.58
C ASP A 107 2.91 14.66 -6.54
N GLU A 108 2.52 13.80 -5.61
CA GLU A 108 3.45 12.99 -4.84
C GLU A 108 4.03 11.86 -5.71
N ILE A 109 5.27 11.46 -5.38
CA ILE A 109 5.89 10.25 -5.93
C ILE A 109 5.71 9.13 -4.93
N ILE A 110 5.01 8.08 -5.32
CA ILE A 110 4.78 6.88 -4.52
C ILE A 110 5.62 5.75 -5.12
N VAL A 111 6.51 5.19 -4.30
CA VAL A 111 7.30 4.00 -4.64
C VAL A 111 6.81 2.87 -3.76
N SER A 112 6.32 1.79 -4.37
CA SER A 112 5.91 0.58 -3.68
C SER A 112 6.89 -0.55 -3.99
N THR A 113 7.42 -1.16 -2.94
CA THR A 113 8.34 -2.30 -3.01
C THR A 113 7.84 -3.43 -2.12
N TYR A 114 8.24 -4.65 -2.46
CA TYR A 114 7.82 -5.86 -1.76
C TYR A 114 9.05 -6.68 -1.35
N SER A 115 9.23 -6.94 -0.06
CA SER A 115 10.44 -7.65 0.42
C SER A 115 10.34 -9.18 0.36
N GLY A 116 9.24 -9.77 -0.13
CA GLY A 116 9.17 -11.22 -0.44
C GLY A 116 8.60 -12.16 0.64
N GLY A 117 8.08 -11.65 1.75
CA GLY A 117 7.48 -12.47 2.81
C GLY A 117 6.05 -12.91 2.50
N ALA A 118 5.65 -14.11 2.92
CA ALA A 118 4.35 -14.68 2.54
C ALA A 118 3.13 -13.85 2.97
N HIS A 119 3.21 -13.14 4.11
CA HIS A 119 2.07 -12.50 4.79
C HIS A 119 2.46 -11.21 5.55
N CYS A 120 3.41 -10.49 4.96
CA CYS A 120 3.80 -9.10 5.21
C CYS A 120 4.71 -8.72 4.03
N CYS A 121 5.19 -7.47 3.95
CA CYS A 121 6.41 -7.05 3.22
C CYS A 121 6.21 -6.01 2.13
N THR A 122 5.01 -5.45 1.95
CA THR A 122 4.87 -4.29 1.06
C THR A 122 5.17 -3.02 1.84
N SER A 123 6.08 -2.20 1.33
CA SER A 123 6.41 -0.89 1.90
C SER A 123 6.19 0.19 0.85
N LEU A 124 5.60 1.31 1.26
CA LEU A 124 5.44 2.48 0.42
C LEU A 124 6.32 3.60 0.93
N VAL A 125 7.08 4.19 0.00
CA VAL A 125 7.82 5.43 0.21
C VAL A 125 7.14 6.53 -0.59
N ILE A 126 6.79 7.63 0.08
CA ILE A 126 6.09 8.76 -0.51
C ILE A 126 7.02 9.98 -0.47
N TYR A 127 7.23 10.61 -1.61
CA TYR A 127 7.98 11.85 -1.73
C TYR A 127 7.06 12.99 -2.15
N THR A 128 7.10 14.10 -1.40
CA THR A 128 6.37 15.33 -1.72
C THR A 128 7.33 16.50 -1.90
N TRP A 129 7.03 17.40 -2.83
CA TRP A 129 7.85 18.59 -3.08
C TRP A 129 7.39 19.76 -2.19
N GLN A 130 8.22 20.16 -1.24
CA GLN A 130 7.91 21.26 -0.32
C GLN A 130 9.14 22.10 0.00
N LYS A 131 9.00 23.43 -0.06
CA LYS A 131 10.06 24.40 0.30
C LYS A 131 11.40 24.07 -0.39
N ASP A 132 11.33 23.89 -1.70
CA ASP A 132 12.48 23.63 -2.59
C ASP A 132 13.25 22.33 -2.32
N LYS A 133 12.60 21.32 -1.72
CA LYS A 133 13.16 19.99 -1.52
C LYS A 133 12.08 18.91 -1.51
N PHE A 134 12.49 17.66 -1.73
CA PHE A 134 11.64 16.51 -1.49
C PHE A 134 11.67 16.10 -0.01
N ILE A 135 10.49 15.94 0.59
CA ILE A 135 10.30 15.32 1.91
C ILE A 135 9.87 13.88 1.69
N ARG A 136 10.44 12.96 2.49
CA ARG A 136 10.17 11.52 2.43
C ARG A 136 9.32 11.09 3.62
N GLU A 137 8.29 10.30 3.35
CA GLU A 137 7.48 9.58 4.33
C GLU A 137 7.45 8.09 3.95
N GLU A 138 7.37 7.19 4.94
CA GLU A 138 7.33 5.75 4.70
C GLU A 138 6.29 5.09 5.59
N THR A 139 5.59 4.09 5.06
CA THR A 139 4.54 3.37 5.80
C THR A 139 5.06 2.30 6.75
N GLY A 140 6.33 1.90 6.62
CA GLY A 140 6.83 0.64 7.15
C GLY A 140 6.26 -0.56 6.38
N PHE A 141 6.48 -1.77 6.92
CA PHE A 141 5.99 -3.00 6.30
C PHE A 141 4.50 -3.20 6.56
N LEU A 142 3.78 -3.44 5.48
CA LEU A 142 2.35 -3.69 5.45
C LEU A 142 2.09 -5.05 4.79
N ASP A 143 0.96 -5.66 5.15
CA ASP A 143 0.51 -6.94 4.61
C ASP A 143 -0.14 -6.83 3.23
N GLY A 144 -0.11 -7.93 2.48
CA GLY A 144 -0.64 -8.01 1.12
C GLY A 144 -0.04 -6.94 0.20
N SER A 145 -0.90 -6.22 -0.53
CA SER A 145 -0.50 -5.11 -1.40
C SER A 145 -0.17 -3.81 -0.65
N GLY A 146 -0.16 -3.83 0.69
CA GLY A 146 0.15 -2.72 1.57
C GLY A 146 -1.00 -1.74 1.79
N GLY A 147 -1.83 -1.48 0.79
CA GLY A 147 -2.99 -0.60 0.90
C GLY A 147 -3.35 0.02 -0.45
N SER A 148 -4.26 0.99 -0.42
CA SER A 148 -4.74 1.70 -1.61
C SER A 148 -4.91 3.19 -1.30
N PHE A 149 -4.68 4.04 -2.31
CA PHE A 149 -5.09 5.43 -2.27
C PHE A 149 -6.46 5.58 -2.90
N GLU A 150 -7.45 6.00 -2.12
CA GLU A 150 -8.85 6.09 -2.51
C GLU A 150 -9.41 7.47 -2.12
N ASP A 151 -10.17 8.08 -3.01
CA ASP A 151 -10.94 9.30 -2.70
C ASP A 151 -12.26 8.85 -2.06
N LEU A 152 -12.29 8.74 -0.74
CA LEU A 152 -13.41 8.13 -0.02
C LEU A 152 -14.62 9.06 0.11
N ASP A 153 -14.41 10.38 0.04
CA ASP A 153 -15.46 11.38 0.22
C ASP A 153 -15.72 12.28 -1.00
N GLY A 154 -14.96 12.11 -2.09
CA GLY A 154 -15.16 12.78 -3.37
C GLY A 154 -14.60 14.20 -3.42
N ASP A 155 -13.68 14.55 -2.52
CA ASP A 155 -13.10 15.90 -2.44
C ASP A 155 -11.79 16.05 -3.26
N ASN A 156 -11.32 14.96 -3.89
CA ASN A 156 -10.06 14.80 -4.62
C ASN A 156 -8.79 14.85 -3.75
N ASN A 157 -8.91 14.82 -2.43
CA ASN A 157 -7.84 14.34 -1.56
C ASN A 157 -7.95 12.82 -1.49
N TYR A 158 -6.80 12.15 -1.52
CA TYR A 158 -6.77 10.69 -1.50
C TYR A 158 -6.39 10.19 -0.11
N GLU A 159 -7.23 9.32 0.44
CA GLU A 159 -6.93 8.59 1.66
C GLU A 159 -6.14 7.33 1.36
N PHE A 160 -5.08 7.11 2.14
CA PHE A 160 -4.41 5.83 2.21
C PHE A 160 -5.18 4.87 3.11
N VAL A 161 -5.84 3.89 2.50
CA VAL A 161 -6.63 2.84 3.15
C VAL A 161 -5.81 1.58 3.30
N THR A 162 -5.69 1.11 4.54
CA THR A 162 -4.97 -0.12 4.89
C THR A 162 -5.60 -0.73 6.17
N VAL A 163 -4.89 -1.65 6.82
CA VAL A 163 -5.32 -2.30 8.05
C VAL A 163 -4.26 -2.24 9.15
N ASP A 164 -4.68 -2.47 10.38
CA ASP A 164 -3.77 -2.58 11.52
C ASP A 164 -3.09 -3.95 11.56
N ASN A 165 -1.90 -4.02 10.97
CA ASN A 165 -1.10 -5.23 10.85
C ASN A 165 -0.78 -5.90 12.20
N ALA A 166 -0.86 -5.19 13.32
CA ALA A 166 -0.63 -5.77 14.64
C ALA A 166 -1.62 -6.89 15.00
N PHE A 167 -2.79 -6.93 14.36
CA PHE A 167 -3.81 -7.96 14.60
C PHE A 167 -3.55 -9.26 13.85
N LEU A 168 -2.65 -9.25 12.85
CA LEU A 168 -2.26 -10.46 12.14
C LEU A 168 -1.47 -11.38 13.08
N TYR A 169 -1.84 -12.66 13.13
CA TYR A 169 -1.26 -13.67 14.02
C TYR A 169 -1.40 -13.41 15.53
N ALA A 170 -2.06 -12.33 15.95
CA ALA A 170 -2.14 -11.97 17.36
C ALA A 170 -3.00 -12.96 18.16
N PHE A 171 -4.12 -13.41 17.59
CA PHE A 171 -5.13 -14.22 18.30
C PHE A 171 -5.71 -15.39 17.48
N SER A 172 -5.07 -15.71 16.36
CA SER A 172 -5.37 -16.85 15.49
C SER A 172 -4.27 -17.02 14.45
N SER A 173 -4.37 -18.04 13.61
CA SER A 173 -3.65 -18.07 12.33
C SER A 173 -3.94 -16.82 11.48
N TYR A 174 -3.07 -16.54 10.50
CA TYR A 174 -3.26 -15.46 9.54
C TYR A 174 -4.57 -15.57 8.77
N ALA A 175 -4.90 -16.77 8.29
CA ALA A 175 -6.14 -17.02 7.53
C ALA A 175 -7.41 -16.73 8.35
N ALA A 176 -7.33 -16.80 9.67
CA ALA A 176 -8.42 -16.48 10.59
C ALA A 176 -8.28 -15.10 11.25
N SER A 177 -7.28 -14.30 10.87
CA SER A 177 -7.13 -12.93 11.31
C SER A 177 -8.02 -12.01 10.47
N PHE A 178 -8.67 -11.04 11.10
CA PHE A 178 -9.38 -9.98 10.38
C PHE A 178 -9.05 -8.63 11.05
N PRO A 179 -7.95 -7.98 10.67
CA PRO A 179 -7.54 -6.70 11.25
C PRO A 179 -8.56 -5.56 11.07
N PRO A 180 -8.61 -4.59 12.01
CA PRO A 180 -9.41 -3.38 11.84
C PRO A 180 -8.81 -2.44 10.78
N SER A 181 -9.66 -1.61 10.18
CA SER A 181 -9.25 -0.61 9.19
C SER A 181 -8.34 0.47 9.80
N LYS A 182 -7.41 0.96 8.97
CA LYS A 182 -6.61 2.16 9.19
C LYS A 182 -6.72 3.05 7.95
N ILE A 183 -7.03 4.33 8.15
CA ILE A 183 -7.20 5.29 7.06
C ILE A 183 -6.39 6.53 7.40
N TYR A 184 -5.53 6.95 6.48
CA TYR A 184 -4.65 8.09 6.63
C TYR A 184 -4.91 9.10 5.52
N THR A 185 -4.78 10.39 5.83
CA THR A 185 -4.66 11.44 4.81
C THR A 185 -3.20 11.84 4.70
N PHE A 186 -2.75 12.19 3.50
CA PHE A 186 -1.42 12.75 3.31
C PHE A 186 -1.52 14.28 3.38
N GLN A 187 -0.79 14.91 4.29
CA GLN A 187 -0.77 16.37 4.38
C GLN A 187 0.58 16.83 4.89
N GLN A 188 1.16 17.86 4.26
CA GLN A 188 2.44 18.45 4.68
C GLN A 188 3.57 17.39 4.80
N GLY A 189 3.57 16.39 3.93
CA GLY A 189 4.61 15.36 3.90
C GLY A 189 4.49 14.28 4.97
N LYS A 190 3.31 14.10 5.56
CA LYS A 190 3.04 13.09 6.59
C LYS A 190 1.71 12.39 6.37
N LEU A 191 1.68 11.10 6.71
CA LEU A 191 0.44 10.33 6.83
C LEU A 191 -0.16 10.57 8.22
N ALA A 192 -1.35 11.16 8.26
CA ALA A 192 -2.06 11.44 9.50
C ALA A 192 -3.27 10.50 9.63
N ASP A 193 -3.38 9.79 10.76
CA ASP A 193 -4.49 8.87 11.03
C ASP A 193 -5.81 9.67 11.12
N VAL A 194 -6.71 9.39 10.19
CA VAL A 194 -8.06 9.98 10.08
C VAL A 194 -9.13 8.91 10.12
N THR A 195 -8.80 7.69 10.55
CA THR A 195 -9.67 6.50 10.53
C THR A 195 -11.07 6.76 11.05
N ARG A 196 -11.20 7.50 12.17
CA ARG A 196 -12.49 7.80 12.80
C ARG A 196 -13.37 8.78 12.02
N LYS A 197 -12.84 9.47 11.01
CA LYS A 197 -13.60 10.39 10.14
C LYS A 197 -14.44 9.67 9.09
N TYR A 198 -14.19 8.37 8.84
CA TYR A 198 -14.86 7.59 7.79
C TYR A 198 -15.75 6.47 8.36
N PRO A 199 -16.77 6.78 9.19
CA PRO A 199 -17.59 5.76 9.86
C PRO A 199 -18.33 4.83 8.89
N GLN A 200 -18.61 5.27 7.66
CA GLN A 200 -19.25 4.42 6.66
C GLN A 200 -18.34 3.28 6.18
N GLU A 201 -17.06 3.58 5.90
CA GLU A 201 -16.08 2.53 5.57
C GLU A 201 -15.85 1.59 6.75
N LEU A 202 -15.76 2.12 7.97
CA LEU A 202 -15.65 1.29 9.18
C LEU A 202 -16.85 0.33 9.33
N ARG A 203 -18.08 0.79 9.05
CA ARG A 203 -19.29 -0.05 9.10
C ARG A 203 -19.34 -1.09 7.98
N LYS A 204 -18.84 -0.76 6.79
CA LYS A 204 -18.70 -1.71 5.67
C LYS A 204 -17.73 -2.83 6.04
N THR A 205 -16.58 -2.50 6.63
CA THR A 205 -15.63 -3.49 7.16
C THR A 205 -16.27 -4.35 8.25
N LEU A 206 -17.02 -3.77 9.20
CA LEU A 206 -17.75 -4.54 10.21
C LEU A 206 -18.73 -5.55 9.62
N ALA A 207 -19.46 -5.16 8.56
CA ALA A 207 -20.38 -6.08 7.90
C ALA A 207 -19.63 -7.28 7.28
N ALA A 208 -18.43 -7.07 6.75
CA ALA A 208 -17.57 -8.15 6.26
C ALA A 208 -17.06 -9.03 7.41
N MET A 209 -16.60 -8.44 8.51
CA MET A 209 -16.16 -9.17 9.71
C MET A 209 -17.27 -10.06 10.28
N LEU A 210 -18.51 -9.56 10.35
CA LEU A 210 -19.65 -10.35 10.84
C LEU A 210 -19.96 -11.54 9.94
N LYS A 211 -19.87 -11.38 8.62
CA LYS A 211 -20.03 -12.49 7.66
C LYS A 211 -18.93 -13.53 7.83
N ALA A 212 -17.66 -13.08 7.93
CA ALA A 212 -16.52 -13.96 8.15
C ALA A 212 -16.66 -14.74 9.46
N PHE A 213 -17.07 -14.07 10.54
CA PHE A 213 -17.34 -14.70 11.83
C PHE A 213 -18.45 -15.76 11.75
N GLN A 214 -19.56 -15.47 11.08
CA GLN A 214 -20.65 -16.44 10.90
C GLN A 214 -20.20 -17.68 10.12
N LEU A 215 -19.39 -17.49 9.08
CA LEU A 215 -18.80 -18.59 8.32
C LEU A 215 -17.85 -19.43 9.18
N ALA A 216 -16.91 -18.78 9.88
CA ALA A 216 -15.97 -19.45 10.77
C ALA A 216 -16.69 -20.27 11.86
N LYS A 217 -17.75 -19.73 12.48
CA LYS A 217 -18.58 -20.50 13.42
C LYS A 217 -19.21 -21.73 12.79
N LYS A 218 -19.79 -21.60 11.59
CA LYS A 218 -20.43 -22.71 10.89
C LYS A 218 -19.43 -23.83 10.59
N GLU A 219 -18.22 -23.45 10.21
CA GLU A 219 -17.13 -24.37 9.85
C GLU A 219 -16.33 -24.86 11.07
N LYS A 220 -16.63 -24.36 12.27
CA LYS A 220 -15.87 -24.60 13.50
C LYS A 220 -14.40 -24.23 13.36
N ALA A 221 -14.13 -23.17 12.61
CA ALA A 221 -12.80 -22.57 12.45
C ALA A 221 -12.48 -21.60 13.60
N GLU A 222 -11.24 -21.09 13.61
CA GLU A 222 -10.78 -20.10 14.57
C GLU A 222 -11.61 -18.80 14.46
N VAL A 223 -12.11 -18.30 15.60
CA VAL A 223 -12.95 -17.08 15.64
C VAL A 223 -12.30 -15.92 16.41
N ASN A 224 -11.29 -16.19 17.24
CA ASN A 224 -10.74 -15.20 18.15
C ASN A 224 -10.00 -14.06 17.40
N GLY A 225 -9.29 -14.36 16.31
CA GLY A 225 -8.69 -13.34 15.44
C GLY A 225 -9.70 -12.39 14.81
N ILE A 226 -10.82 -12.93 14.30
CA ILE A 226 -11.92 -12.12 13.76
C ILE A 226 -12.56 -11.27 14.87
N LEU A 227 -12.81 -11.85 16.04
CA LEU A 227 -13.42 -11.13 17.17
C LEU A 227 -12.51 -10.03 17.74
N ALA A 228 -11.20 -10.24 17.75
CA ALA A 228 -10.22 -9.23 18.15
C ALA A 228 -10.33 -7.98 17.26
N GLY A 229 -10.27 -8.18 15.94
CA GLY A 229 -10.42 -7.07 14.99
C GLY A 229 -11.81 -6.45 15.00
N TYR A 230 -12.87 -7.25 15.18
CA TYR A 230 -14.24 -6.74 15.32
C TYR A 230 -14.38 -5.77 16.51
N VAL A 231 -13.81 -6.11 17.68
CA VAL A 231 -13.84 -5.23 18.85
C VAL A 231 -13.08 -3.94 18.57
N ALA A 232 -11.89 -4.02 18.01
CA ALA A 232 -11.08 -2.84 17.65
C ALA A 232 -11.82 -1.93 16.66
N GLN A 233 -12.45 -2.53 15.65
CA GLN A 233 -13.23 -1.83 14.64
C GLN A 233 -14.46 -1.12 15.24
N LYS A 234 -15.15 -1.75 16.18
CA LYS A 234 -16.27 -1.13 16.94
C LYS A 234 -15.77 -0.02 17.87
N ILE A 235 -14.60 -0.15 18.46
CA ILE A 235 -13.98 0.93 19.26
C ILE A 235 -13.72 2.17 18.41
N LEU A 236 -13.28 2.01 17.15
CA LEU A 236 -13.11 3.13 16.22
C LEU A 236 -14.42 3.90 15.98
N LEU A 237 -15.57 3.21 16.08
CA LEU A 237 -16.92 3.79 16.01
C LEU A 237 -17.49 4.26 17.36
N GLY A 238 -16.76 4.09 18.47
CA GLY A 238 -17.23 4.44 19.82
C GLY A 238 -18.19 3.40 20.44
N GLU A 239 -18.25 2.18 19.89
CA GLU A 239 -19.24 1.15 20.22
C GLU A 239 -18.64 0.00 21.06
N TYR A 240 -17.72 0.31 21.99
CA TYR A 240 -16.96 -0.68 22.77
C TYR A 240 -17.84 -1.64 23.58
N GLN A 241 -18.82 -1.13 24.34
CA GLN A 241 -19.60 -1.95 25.27
C GLN A 241 -20.37 -3.05 24.56
N GLU A 242 -21.03 -2.72 23.45
CA GLU A 242 -21.74 -3.67 22.60
C GLU A 242 -20.76 -4.72 22.02
N ALA A 243 -19.61 -4.27 21.53
CA ALA A 243 -18.61 -5.15 20.96
C ALA A 243 -18.04 -6.14 21.98
N TRP A 244 -17.79 -5.67 23.20
CA TRP A 244 -17.26 -6.50 24.28
C TRP A 244 -18.27 -7.56 24.73
N GLN A 245 -19.55 -7.19 24.84
CA GLN A 245 -20.62 -8.16 25.12
C GLN A 245 -20.72 -9.22 24.02
N PHE A 246 -20.64 -8.81 22.76
CA PHE A 246 -20.64 -9.74 21.63
C PHE A 246 -19.45 -10.71 21.70
N LEU A 247 -18.25 -10.20 21.99
CA LEU A 247 -17.06 -11.03 22.15
C LEU A 247 -17.23 -12.05 23.27
N LEU A 248 -17.64 -11.63 24.47
CA LEU A 248 -17.79 -12.53 25.63
C LEU A 248 -18.79 -13.67 25.38
N ALA A 249 -19.81 -13.42 24.55
CA ALA A 249 -20.80 -14.42 24.17
C ALA A 249 -20.29 -15.42 23.12
N ASN A 250 -19.20 -15.13 22.42
CA ASN A 250 -18.86 -15.80 21.15
C ASN A 250 -17.43 -16.32 21.02
N TYR A 251 -16.49 -15.87 21.84
CA TYR A 251 -15.09 -16.29 21.72
C TYR A 251 -14.90 -17.78 22.01
N ASP A 252 -13.88 -18.37 21.39
CA ASP A 252 -13.43 -19.73 21.71
C ASP A 252 -12.60 -19.70 23.00
N LYS A 253 -13.13 -20.36 24.03
CA LYS A 253 -12.53 -20.46 25.37
C LYS A 253 -11.41 -21.48 25.46
N ASN A 254 -11.32 -22.39 24.48
CA ASN A 254 -10.36 -23.49 24.49
C ASN A 254 -9.07 -23.14 23.73
N SER A 255 -9.09 -22.08 22.93
CA SER A 255 -7.91 -21.58 22.24
C SER A 255 -6.94 -20.94 23.22
N ASP A 256 -5.67 -21.31 23.10
CA ASP A 256 -4.57 -20.73 23.86
C ASP A 256 -3.66 -19.81 23.03
N TRP A 257 -4.02 -19.57 21.77
CA TRP A 257 -3.31 -18.67 20.86
C TRP A 257 -3.34 -17.24 21.38
N GLY A 258 -2.20 -16.56 21.38
CA GLY A 258 -2.13 -15.14 21.73
C GLY A 258 -2.25 -14.84 23.23
N LEU A 259 -2.17 -15.87 24.09
CA LEU A 259 -2.24 -15.68 25.54
C LEU A 259 -0.88 -15.44 26.18
N ASP A 260 0.22 -15.71 25.48
CA ASP A 260 1.57 -15.58 26.04
C ASP A 260 1.95 -14.10 26.24
N ILE A 261 2.62 -13.82 27.36
CA ILE A 261 3.19 -12.51 27.68
C ILE A 261 4.68 -12.60 27.37
N HIS A 262 5.12 -11.79 26.42
CA HIS A 262 6.51 -11.78 25.98
C HIS A 262 7.31 -10.66 26.66
N GLY A 263 8.47 -11.02 27.22
CA GLY A 263 9.57 -10.10 27.52
C GLY A 263 10.43 -9.88 26.27
N GLU A 264 11.67 -9.41 26.44
CA GLU A 264 12.54 -9.08 25.30
C GLU A 264 12.73 -10.25 24.32
N ASN A 265 12.87 -11.49 24.80
CA ASN A 265 13.03 -12.67 23.94
C ASN A 265 12.48 -13.98 24.56
N THR A 266 11.67 -13.90 25.62
CA THR A 266 11.15 -15.08 26.31
C THR A 266 9.69 -14.87 26.73
N VAL A 267 8.94 -15.97 26.82
CA VAL A 267 7.62 -15.96 27.46
C VAL A 267 7.83 -15.83 28.96
N ILE A 268 7.34 -14.74 29.54
CA ILE A 268 7.50 -14.39 30.96
C ILE A 268 6.20 -14.60 31.75
N GLY A 269 5.11 -14.93 31.08
CA GLY A 269 3.81 -15.20 31.69
C GLY A 269 2.76 -15.57 30.66
N LYS A 270 1.54 -15.81 31.13
CA LYS A 270 0.38 -16.12 30.29
C LYS A 270 -0.85 -15.42 30.86
N TYR A 271 -1.63 -14.78 29.99
CA TYR A 271 -2.95 -14.27 30.35
C TYR A 271 -3.89 -15.43 30.71
N PRO A 272 -4.81 -15.22 31.68
CA PRO A 272 -5.73 -16.28 32.09
C PRO A 272 -6.73 -16.67 31.00
N ASP A 273 -7.08 -15.74 30.11
CA ASP A 273 -8.02 -15.96 29.01
C ASP A 273 -7.82 -14.94 27.87
N PHE A 274 -8.47 -15.23 26.74
CA PHE A 274 -8.46 -14.37 25.55
C PHE A 274 -8.99 -12.96 25.81
N PRO A 275 -10.14 -12.73 26.49
CA PRO A 275 -10.61 -11.37 26.80
C PRO A 275 -9.58 -10.54 27.59
N THR A 276 -8.86 -11.14 28.55
CA THR A 276 -7.82 -10.45 29.32
C THR A 276 -6.64 -10.08 28.42
N ALA A 277 -6.18 -11.03 27.59
CA ALA A 277 -5.10 -10.80 26.64
C ALA A 277 -5.45 -9.71 25.62
N LEU A 278 -6.65 -9.80 25.02
CA LEU A 278 -7.14 -8.83 24.06
C LEU A 278 -7.26 -7.44 24.67
N ARG A 279 -7.76 -7.30 25.90
CA ARG A 279 -7.86 -5.99 26.54
C ARG A 279 -6.49 -5.33 26.68
N ALA A 280 -5.46 -6.08 27.11
CA ALA A 280 -4.11 -5.56 27.21
C ALA A 280 -3.53 -5.18 25.83
N PHE A 281 -3.79 -6.01 24.82
CA PHE A 281 -3.39 -5.76 23.44
C PHE A 281 -4.05 -4.50 22.86
N LEU A 282 -5.35 -4.31 23.04
CA LEU A 282 -6.09 -3.13 22.58
C LEU A 282 -5.52 -1.84 23.19
N LEU A 283 -5.31 -1.82 24.51
CA LEU A 283 -4.73 -0.66 25.21
C LEU A 283 -3.31 -0.34 24.71
N LYS A 284 -2.47 -1.36 24.49
CA LYS A 284 -1.12 -1.18 23.95
C LYS A 284 -1.14 -0.54 22.55
N ASN A 285 -2.14 -0.87 21.74
CA ASN A 285 -2.26 -0.40 20.36
C ASN A 285 -3.20 0.81 20.18
N GLY A 286 -3.66 1.43 21.28
CA GLY A 286 -4.40 2.70 21.23
C GLY A 286 -5.90 2.58 20.94
N TYR A 287 -6.52 1.45 21.27
CA TYR A 287 -7.97 1.22 21.22
C TYR A 287 -8.63 1.39 22.59
#